data_AF-A0A8J6U4Z3-F1
#
_entry.id   AF-A0A8J6U4Z3-F1
#
_cell.length_a   1.000
_cell.length_b   1.000
_cell.length_c   1.000
_cell.angle_alpha   90.00
_cell.angle_beta   90.00
_cell.angle_gamma   90.00
#
_symmetry.space_group_name_H-M   'P 1'
#
loop_
_entity.id
_entity.type
_entity.pdbx_description
1 polymer ?
#
loop_
_entity_poly.entity_id
_entity_poly.type
_entity_poly.pdbx_seq_one_letter_code
_entity_poly.pdbx_strand_id
1 'polypeptide(L)'
;MRLAGLTTERQLPQFASRRRLHAELGRSAPDPDTVLFVDTFTAAFRPHVAGAARRVLADADRRVECRADVCCGLTWISTGQLRRARKVLAKTVDKLDDGTNRPIVVVEPSCAAALRKDMPELVHSAAARRVADRVRSFATAVTELTAAGWRPQAPVPQHVTVQTHCHEYSTFGAGTQRRALAALGVGNVTEATGCCGVAGNFGFEAEHYPLSMQVAEQALVPALRASEPDTAVLADGFSCRMQVEQLGRDSLHLAELIDPDRQEAPP
;
A
#
# COMPACT_ATOMS: atom_id res chain seq x y z
N MET A 1 10.80 18.03 -19.32
CA MET A 1 10.11 17.85 -18.02
C MET A 1 9.65 19.19 -17.43
N ARG A 2 10.48 20.24 -17.37
CA ARG A 2 10.03 21.60 -16.99
C ARG A 2 8.84 22.12 -17.81
N LEU A 3 8.78 21.78 -19.10
CA LEU A 3 7.67 22.11 -20.02
C LEU A 3 6.30 21.51 -19.64
N ALA A 4 6.24 20.59 -18.68
CA ALA A 4 5.00 19.98 -18.19
C ALA A 4 4.65 20.38 -16.74
N GLY A 5 5.32 21.39 -16.17
CA GLY A 5 5.13 21.81 -14.77
C GLY A 5 5.74 20.85 -13.73
N LEU A 6 6.47 19.82 -14.17
CA LEU A 6 7.07 18.82 -13.30
C LEU A 6 8.50 19.20 -12.89
N THR A 7 8.84 18.93 -11.62
CA THR A 7 10.19 19.06 -11.09
C THR A 7 11.15 18.11 -11.80
N THR A 8 12.40 18.55 -11.99
CA THR A 8 13.50 17.72 -12.48
C THR A 8 14.27 17.04 -11.34
N GLU A 9 13.97 17.40 -10.09
CA GLU A 9 14.63 16.88 -8.89
C GLU A 9 14.12 15.48 -8.49
N ARG A 10 13.07 14.99 -9.14
CA ARG A 10 12.50 13.66 -8.90
C ARG A 10 12.62 12.81 -10.15
N GLN A 11 13.09 11.58 -9.96
CA GLN A 11 13.00 10.57 -11.01
C GLN A 11 11.53 10.14 -11.18
N LEU A 12 11.07 10.08 -12.43
CA LEU A 12 9.76 9.51 -12.72
C LEU A 12 9.80 7.99 -12.59
N PRO A 13 8.72 7.37 -12.07
CA PRO A 13 8.65 5.94 -11.97
C PRO A 13 8.59 5.28 -13.36
N GLN A 14 9.20 4.12 -13.48
CA GLN A 14 9.17 3.34 -14.73
C GLN A 14 7.96 2.41 -14.76
N PHE A 15 7.25 2.40 -15.89
CA PHE A 15 6.15 1.47 -16.10
C PHE A 15 6.65 0.03 -16.23
N ALA A 16 6.03 -0.87 -15.49
CA ALA A 16 6.13 -2.29 -15.70
C ALA A 16 5.30 -2.72 -16.92
N SER A 17 5.75 -3.78 -17.59
CA SER A 17 4.99 -4.38 -18.69
C SER A 17 3.79 -5.17 -18.16
N ARG A 18 2.73 -5.29 -18.98
CA ARG A 18 1.60 -6.18 -18.69
C ARG A 18 2.03 -7.64 -18.49
N ARG A 19 3.07 -8.08 -19.21
CA ARG A 19 3.65 -9.42 -19.05
C ARG A 19 4.22 -9.60 -17.64
N ARG A 20 4.93 -8.59 -17.12
CA ARG A 20 5.46 -8.62 -15.74
C ARG A 20 4.31 -8.68 -14.73
N LEU A 21 3.28 -7.84 -14.89
CA LEU A 21 2.10 -7.89 -14.02
C LEU A 21 1.46 -9.28 -14.00
N HIS A 22 1.18 -9.87 -15.17
CA HIS A 22 0.57 -11.20 -15.24
C HIS A 22 1.45 -12.30 -14.63
N ALA A 23 2.78 -12.18 -14.74
CA ALA A 23 3.70 -13.14 -14.12
C ALA A 23 3.61 -13.11 -12.58
N GLU A 24 3.54 -11.91 -11.99
CA GLU A 24 3.45 -11.74 -10.52
C GLU A 24 2.09 -12.18 -9.96
N LEU A 25 1.00 -11.85 -10.65
CA LEU A 25 -0.35 -12.21 -10.21
C LEU A 25 -0.68 -13.69 -10.39
N GLY A 26 -0.05 -14.36 -11.36
CA GLY A 26 -0.33 -15.76 -11.68
C GLY A 26 -1.79 -16.00 -12.07
N ARG A 27 -2.26 -17.23 -11.86
CA ARG A 27 -3.69 -17.58 -12.00
C ARG A 27 -4.38 -17.48 -10.65
N SER A 28 -5.64 -17.06 -10.65
CA SER A 28 -6.48 -17.13 -9.46
C SER A 28 -6.58 -18.57 -8.95
N ALA A 29 -6.59 -18.71 -7.62
CA ALA A 29 -6.87 -20.01 -7.00
C ALA A 29 -8.32 -20.44 -7.31
N PRO A 30 -8.59 -21.77 -7.39
CA PRO A 30 -9.97 -22.26 -7.39
C PRO A 30 -10.66 -21.91 -6.06
N ASP A 31 -11.95 -21.58 -6.11
CA ASP A 31 -12.79 -21.23 -4.96
C ASP A 31 -12.13 -20.23 -3.97
N PRO A 32 -11.76 -19.03 -4.47
CA PRO A 32 -10.96 -18.07 -3.72
C PRO A 32 -11.72 -17.50 -2.51
N ASP A 33 -11.09 -17.58 -1.33
CA ASP A 33 -11.62 -17.09 -0.06
C ASP A 33 -11.06 -15.72 0.36
N THR A 34 -10.24 -15.09 -0.49
CA THR A 34 -9.65 -13.77 -0.28
C THR A 34 -9.49 -13.06 -1.61
N VAL A 35 -9.83 -11.76 -1.67
CA VAL A 35 -9.54 -10.90 -2.82
C VAL A 35 -8.30 -10.08 -2.52
N LEU A 36 -7.29 -10.15 -3.39
CA LEU A 36 -6.17 -9.21 -3.41
C LEU A 36 -6.47 -8.10 -4.41
N PHE A 37 -6.79 -6.91 -3.91
CA PHE A 37 -6.98 -5.72 -4.72
C PHE A 37 -5.62 -5.12 -5.07
N VAL A 38 -5.29 -5.12 -6.36
CA VAL A 38 -4.06 -4.56 -6.90
C VAL A 38 -4.39 -3.24 -7.56
N ASP A 39 -4.03 -2.14 -6.89
CA ASP A 39 -4.33 -0.80 -7.37
C ASP A 39 -3.54 -0.45 -8.64
N THR A 40 -3.98 0.63 -9.30
CA THR A 40 -3.41 1.06 -10.58
C THR A 40 -1.93 1.42 -10.50
N PHE A 41 -1.45 1.96 -9.37
CA PHE A 41 -0.04 2.34 -9.21
C PHE A 41 0.83 1.10 -8.94
N THR A 42 0.40 0.21 -8.05
CA THR A 42 1.08 -1.08 -7.85
C THR A 42 1.14 -1.88 -9.14
N ALA A 43 0.01 -2.01 -9.85
CA ALA A 43 -0.04 -2.73 -11.11
C ALA A 43 0.88 -2.13 -12.19
N ALA A 44 0.95 -0.80 -12.25
CA ALA A 44 1.71 -0.08 -13.27
C ALA A 44 3.20 0.04 -12.95
N PHE A 45 3.60 0.14 -11.69
CA PHE A 45 4.97 0.51 -11.31
C PHE A 45 5.67 -0.51 -10.41
N ARG A 46 4.92 -1.27 -9.61
CA ARG A 46 5.47 -2.19 -8.59
C ARG A 46 4.76 -3.55 -8.57
N PRO A 47 4.62 -4.26 -9.70
CA PRO A 47 3.87 -5.52 -9.74
C PRO A 47 4.48 -6.61 -8.84
N HIS A 48 5.79 -6.54 -8.54
CA HIS A 48 6.48 -7.45 -7.62
C HIS A 48 5.91 -7.39 -6.21
N VAL A 49 5.42 -6.22 -5.76
CA VAL A 49 4.75 -6.08 -4.46
C VAL A 49 3.43 -6.85 -4.43
N ALA A 50 2.68 -6.84 -5.54
CA ALA A 50 1.46 -7.62 -5.65
C ALA A 50 1.76 -9.13 -5.66
N GLY A 51 2.85 -9.54 -6.32
CA GLY A 51 3.34 -10.93 -6.27
C GLY A 51 3.70 -11.36 -4.84
N ALA A 52 4.47 -10.54 -4.12
CA ALA A 52 4.83 -10.77 -2.73
C ALA A 52 3.59 -10.86 -1.83
N ALA A 53 2.65 -9.92 -1.96
CA ALA A 53 1.40 -9.92 -1.20
C ALA A 53 0.58 -11.19 -1.46
N ARG A 54 0.51 -11.65 -2.71
CA ARG A 54 -0.17 -12.90 -3.07
C ARG A 54 0.50 -14.11 -2.44
N ARG A 55 1.85 -14.18 -2.45
CA ARG A 55 2.61 -15.26 -1.83
C ARG A 55 2.45 -15.31 -0.32
N VAL A 56 2.50 -14.15 0.35
CA VAL A 56 2.22 -14.05 1.80
C VAL A 56 0.83 -14.56 2.15
N LEU A 57 -0.19 -14.15 1.38
CA LEU A 57 -1.56 -14.64 1.62
C LEU A 57 -1.67 -16.15 1.39
N ALA A 58 -1.00 -16.69 0.38
CA ALA A 58 -0.96 -18.13 0.12
C ALA A 58 -0.20 -18.91 1.21
N ASP A 59 0.89 -18.35 1.75
CA ASP A 59 1.63 -18.89 2.91
C ASP A 59 0.77 -18.92 4.18
N ALA A 60 -0.21 -18.02 4.27
CA ALA A 60 -1.24 -18.03 5.31
C ALA A 60 -2.48 -18.87 4.94
N ASP A 61 -2.32 -19.87 4.06
CA ASP A 61 -3.34 -20.79 3.57
C ASP A 61 -4.57 -20.12 2.91
N ARG A 62 -4.44 -18.89 2.40
CA ARG A 62 -5.52 -18.21 1.67
C ARG A 62 -5.53 -18.57 0.19
N ARG A 63 -6.73 -18.78 -0.34
CA ARG A 63 -6.96 -18.97 -1.79
C ARG A 63 -7.28 -17.62 -2.40
N VAL A 64 -6.31 -17.06 -3.11
CA VAL A 64 -6.33 -15.65 -3.53
C VAL A 64 -6.90 -15.50 -4.94
N GLU A 65 -7.84 -14.56 -5.09
CA GLU A 65 -8.21 -13.95 -6.36
C GLU A 65 -7.59 -12.56 -6.48
N CYS A 66 -6.78 -12.34 -7.52
CA CYS A 66 -6.18 -11.03 -7.77
C CYS A 66 -7.10 -10.17 -8.65
N ARG A 67 -7.38 -8.93 -8.23
CA ARG A 67 -8.17 -7.96 -9.01
C ARG A 67 -7.35 -6.72 -9.30
N ALA A 68 -6.94 -6.59 -10.57
CA ALA A 68 -6.20 -5.45 -11.12
C ALA A 68 -7.00 -4.69 -12.21
N ASP A 69 -8.30 -4.99 -12.33
CA ASP A 69 -9.21 -4.52 -13.39
C ASP A 69 -10.22 -3.45 -12.89
N VAL A 70 -9.96 -2.91 -11.70
CA VAL A 70 -10.76 -1.90 -10.98
C VAL A 70 -9.83 -0.87 -10.33
N CYS A 71 -10.39 0.27 -9.92
CA CYS A 71 -9.62 1.36 -9.33
C CYS A 71 -10.33 1.91 -8.08
N CYS A 72 -9.53 2.38 -7.12
CA CYS A 72 -10.02 2.98 -5.88
C CYS A 72 -10.55 4.42 -6.07
N GLY A 73 -10.39 5.01 -7.25
CA GLY A 73 -10.94 6.34 -7.57
C GLY A 73 -10.23 7.53 -6.93
N LEU A 74 -9.23 7.29 -6.07
CA LEU A 74 -8.58 8.32 -5.24
C LEU A 74 -8.07 9.53 -6.02
N THR A 75 -7.45 9.34 -7.19
CA THR A 75 -6.94 10.44 -8.01
C THR A 75 -8.04 11.40 -8.52
N TRP A 76 -9.25 10.89 -8.75
CA TRP A 76 -10.41 11.70 -9.08
C TRP A 76 -10.96 12.42 -7.84
N ILE A 77 -10.89 11.80 -6.67
CA ILE A 77 -11.32 12.40 -5.40
C ILE A 77 -10.41 13.58 -5.06
N SER A 78 -9.09 13.36 -5.05
CA SER A 78 -8.10 14.36 -4.64
C SER A 78 -8.03 15.59 -5.56
N THR A 79 -8.53 15.46 -6.80
CA THR A 79 -8.61 16.57 -7.78
C THR A 79 -10.02 17.14 -7.92
N GLY A 80 -10.95 16.82 -7.02
CA GLY A 80 -12.31 17.38 -6.98
C GLY A 80 -13.26 16.84 -8.06
N GLN A 81 -12.86 15.82 -8.82
CA GLN A 81 -13.65 15.23 -9.91
C GLN A 81 -14.65 14.19 -9.39
N LEU A 82 -15.47 14.58 -8.41
CA LEU A 82 -16.33 13.67 -7.63
C LEU A 82 -17.35 12.89 -8.47
N ARG A 83 -17.89 13.48 -9.54
CA ARG A 83 -18.79 12.75 -10.47
C ARG A 83 -18.08 11.57 -11.14
N ARG A 84 -16.82 11.77 -11.54
CA ARG A 84 -16.00 10.72 -12.15
C ARG A 84 -15.55 9.70 -11.12
N ALA A 85 -15.17 10.15 -9.92
CA ALA A 85 -14.87 9.27 -8.78
C ALA A 85 -16.05 8.34 -8.49
N ARG A 86 -17.27 8.88 -8.34
CA ARG A 86 -18.51 8.10 -8.13
C ARG A 86 -18.71 7.04 -9.22
N LYS A 87 -18.53 7.39 -10.50
CA LYS A 87 -18.68 6.44 -11.62
C LYS A 87 -17.64 5.32 -11.57
N VAL A 88 -16.39 5.63 -11.22
CA VAL A 88 -15.32 4.64 -11.07
C VAL A 88 -15.61 3.72 -9.89
N LEU A 89 -15.97 4.29 -8.74
CA LEU A 89 -16.27 3.56 -7.51
C LEU A 89 -17.50 2.66 -7.66
N ALA A 90 -18.55 3.12 -8.34
CA ALA A 90 -19.73 2.29 -8.62
C ALA A 90 -19.35 1.03 -9.41
N LYS A 91 -18.53 1.16 -10.47
CA LYS A 91 -18.01 -0.01 -11.21
C LYS A 91 -17.15 -0.93 -10.35
N THR A 92 -16.36 -0.36 -9.43
CA THR A 92 -15.56 -1.14 -8.49
C THR A 92 -16.47 -1.90 -7.52
N VAL A 93 -17.54 -1.28 -7.03
CA VAL A 93 -18.56 -1.93 -6.19
C VAL A 93 -19.22 -3.09 -6.94
N ASP A 94 -19.69 -2.87 -8.16
CA ASP A 94 -20.35 -3.91 -8.98
C ASP A 94 -19.47 -5.14 -9.17
N LYS A 95 -18.15 -4.93 -9.23
CA LYS A 95 -17.16 -5.97 -9.41
C LYS A 95 -16.74 -6.67 -8.12
N LEU A 96 -16.78 -5.98 -6.99
CA LEU A 96 -16.33 -6.51 -5.71
C LEU A 96 -17.47 -7.07 -4.86
N ASP A 97 -18.71 -6.58 -4.99
CA ASP A 97 -19.89 -7.07 -4.25
C ASP A 97 -20.39 -8.41 -4.82
N ASP A 98 -19.63 -9.46 -4.55
CA ASP A 98 -19.86 -10.83 -5.04
C ASP A 98 -20.80 -11.68 -4.16
N GLY A 99 -21.48 -11.04 -3.20
CA GLY A 99 -22.40 -11.73 -2.27
C GLY A 99 -21.71 -12.55 -1.17
N THR A 100 -20.38 -12.49 -1.06
CA THR A 100 -19.61 -13.20 -0.02
C THR A 100 -19.07 -12.25 1.05
N ASN A 101 -18.57 -12.81 2.15
CA ASN A 101 -17.91 -12.05 3.23
C ASN A 101 -16.37 -12.09 3.17
N ARG A 102 -15.79 -12.60 2.08
CA ARG A 102 -14.32 -12.74 1.98
C ARG A 102 -13.61 -11.38 2.06
N PRO A 103 -12.47 -11.30 2.78
CA PRO A 103 -11.73 -10.05 2.91
C PRO A 103 -11.19 -9.57 1.56
N ILE A 104 -11.14 -8.26 1.42
CA ILE A 104 -10.52 -7.55 0.30
C ILE A 104 -9.25 -6.91 0.84
N VAL A 105 -8.13 -7.58 0.65
CA VAL A 105 -6.81 -7.11 1.07
C VAL A 105 -6.27 -6.16 0.00
N VAL A 106 -5.94 -4.94 0.39
CA VAL A 106 -5.49 -3.89 -0.52
C VAL A 106 -4.02 -3.58 -0.25
N VAL A 107 -3.22 -3.62 -1.32
CA VAL A 107 -1.76 -3.38 -1.25
C VAL A 107 -1.47 -1.91 -0.93
N GLU A 108 -1.95 -0.99 -1.74
CA GLU A 108 -1.73 0.45 -1.55
C GLU A 108 -2.61 1.02 -0.42
N PRO A 109 -2.03 1.52 0.69
CA PRO A 109 -2.82 1.97 1.83
C PRO A 109 -3.75 3.16 1.52
N SER A 110 -3.36 4.05 0.60
CA SER A 110 -4.24 5.15 0.17
C SER A 110 -5.49 4.66 -0.58
N CYS A 111 -5.36 3.62 -1.39
CA CYS A 111 -6.50 2.96 -2.02
C CYS A 111 -7.33 2.19 -0.99
N ALA A 112 -6.71 1.53 -0.01
CA ALA A 112 -7.43 0.87 1.08
C ALA A 112 -8.33 1.87 1.82
N ALA A 113 -7.80 3.03 2.16
CA ALA A 113 -8.55 4.11 2.80
C ALA A 113 -9.70 4.62 1.94
N ALA A 114 -9.46 4.88 0.66
CA ALA A 114 -10.50 5.36 -0.26
C ALA A 114 -11.65 4.34 -0.43
N LEU A 115 -11.32 3.05 -0.53
CA LEU A 115 -12.32 1.98 -0.61
C LEU A 115 -13.08 1.81 0.72
N ARG A 116 -12.40 1.99 1.86
CA ARG A 116 -12.99 1.81 3.20
C ARG A 116 -13.88 2.97 3.62
N LYS A 117 -13.47 4.21 3.33
CA LYS A 117 -14.11 5.44 3.84
C LYS A 117 -14.86 6.21 2.76
N ASP A 118 -14.20 6.55 1.66
CA ASP A 118 -14.78 7.46 0.66
C ASP A 118 -15.81 6.75 -0.25
N MET A 119 -15.61 5.47 -0.56
CA MET A 119 -16.51 4.69 -1.41
C MET A 119 -17.98 4.68 -0.92
N PRO A 120 -18.29 4.30 0.34
CA PRO A 120 -19.68 4.30 0.81
C PRO A 120 -20.29 5.71 0.84
N GLU A 121 -19.48 6.74 1.10
CA GLU A 121 -19.89 8.15 1.09
C GLU A 121 -20.09 8.70 -0.33
N LEU A 122 -19.40 8.18 -1.35
CA LEU A 122 -19.54 8.65 -2.72
C LEU A 122 -20.50 7.83 -3.54
N VAL A 123 -20.75 6.56 -3.24
CA VAL A 123 -21.67 5.71 -4.02
C VAL A 123 -23.07 5.68 -3.40
N HIS A 124 -23.19 5.78 -2.07
CA HIS A 124 -24.45 5.73 -1.31
C HIS A 124 -25.30 4.47 -1.55
N SER A 125 -24.69 3.29 -1.72
CA SER A 125 -25.42 2.02 -1.88
C SER A 125 -25.13 1.04 -0.74
N ALA A 126 -26.04 0.08 -0.52
CA ALA A 126 -25.81 -1.01 0.43
C ALA A 126 -24.62 -1.90 0.00
N ALA A 127 -24.47 -2.13 -1.31
CA ALA A 127 -23.34 -2.84 -1.90
C ALA A 127 -22.01 -2.15 -1.57
N ALA A 128 -21.95 -0.81 -1.69
CA ALA A 128 -20.74 -0.05 -1.35
C ALA A 128 -20.34 -0.21 0.13
N ARG A 129 -21.31 -0.20 1.04
CA ARG A 129 -21.06 -0.46 2.48
C ARG A 129 -20.54 -1.88 2.72
N ARG A 130 -21.17 -2.90 2.12
CA ARG A 130 -20.70 -4.30 2.21
C ARG A 130 -19.28 -4.49 1.68
N VAL A 131 -18.95 -3.86 0.55
CA VAL A 131 -17.58 -3.89 0.01
C VAL A 131 -16.63 -3.21 0.98
N ALA A 132 -16.94 -1.99 1.44
CA ALA A 132 -16.13 -1.25 2.38
C ALA A 132 -15.86 -2.03 3.69
N ASP A 133 -16.84 -2.79 4.19
CA ASP A 133 -16.72 -3.63 5.41
C ASP A 133 -15.74 -4.79 5.29
N ARG A 134 -15.49 -5.25 4.06
CA ARG A 134 -14.52 -6.31 3.78
C ARG A 134 -13.12 -5.78 3.49
N VAL A 135 -12.95 -4.48 3.30
CA VAL A 135 -11.64 -3.88 3.00
C VAL A 135 -10.72 -4.00 4.21
N ARG A 136 -9.50 -4.48 3.95
CA ARG A 136 -8.37 -4.51 4.87
C ARG A 136 -7.18 -3.83 4.20
N SER A 137 -6.48 -2.96 4.92
CA SER A 137 -5.10 -2.65 4.52
C SER A 137 -4.23 -3.90 4.67
N PHE A 138 -3.11 -3.97 3.96
CA PHE A 138 -2.22 -5.13 4.06
C PHE A 138 -1.74 -5.37 5.51
N ALA A 139 -1.36 -4.31 6.24
CA ALA A 139 -0.98 -4.42 7.65
C ALA A 139 -2.12 -4.91 8.56
N THR A 140 -3.36 -4.50 8.28
CA THR A 140 -4.54 -5.02 9.00
C THR A 140 -4.71 -6.52 8.74
N ALA A 141 -4.59 -6.95 7.48
CA ALA A 141 -4.69 -8.37 7.13
C ALA A 141 -3.59 -9.21 7.81
N VAL A 142 -2.34 -8.73 7.82
CA VAL A 142 -1.23 -9.38 8.53
C VAL A 142 -1.53 -9.56 10.03
N THR A 143 -2.07 -8.52 10.67
CA THR A 143 -2.45 -8.59 12.09
C THR A 143 -3.56 -9.62 12.33
N GLU A 144 -4.55 -9.69 11.45
CA GLU A 144 -5.64 -10.67 11.55
C GLU A 144 -5.15 -12.10 11.32
N LEU A 145 -4.27 -12.32 10.34
CA LEU A 145 -3.70 -13.64 10.05
C LEU A 145 -2.83 -14.14 11.20
N THR A 146 -1.97 -13.27 11.75
CA THR A 146 -1.12 -13.63 12.90
C THR A 146 -1.92 -13.91 14.16
N ALA A 147 -3.02 -13.19 14.40
CA ALA A 147 -3.97 -13.47 15.46
C ALA A 147 -4.69 -14.82 15.27
N ALA A 148 -4.91 -15.24 14.02
CA ALA A 148 -5.45 -16.56 13.67
C ALA A 148 -4.42 -17.70 13.74
N GLY A 149 -3.18 -17.41 14.13
CA GLY A 149 -2.12 -18.42 14.35
C GLY A 149 -1.10 -18.54 13.22
N TRP A 150 -1.25 -17.82 12.10
CA TRP A 150 -0.23 -17.81 11.05
C TRP A 150 1.05 -17.11 11.51
N ARG A 151 2.19 -17.58 11.04
CA ARG A 151 3.50 -16.95 11.21
C ARG A 151 4.21 -16.99 9.86
N PRO A 152 4.87 -15.90 9.42
CA PRO A 152 5.59 -15.92 8.16
C PRO A 152 6.74 -16.92 8.23
N GLN A 153 6.98 -17.63 7.12
CA GLN A 153 8.18 -18.47 6.98
C GLN A 153 9.45 -17.63 6.82
N ALA A 154 9.32 -16.43 6.26
CA ALA A 154 10.42 -15.51 6.06
C ALA A 154 10.98 -15.00 7.39
N PRO A 155 12.31 -14.90 7.53
CA PRO A 155 12.92 -14.26 8.69
C PRO A 155 12.57 -12.76 8.72
N VAL A 156 12.23 -12.26 9.91
CA VAL A 156 11.89 -10.86 10.16
C VAL A 156 13.05 -10.13 10.84
N PRO A 157 13.36 -8.88 10.46
CA PRO A 157 14.44 -8.12 11.07
C PRO A 157 14.07 -7.70 12.50
N GLN A 158 15.10 -7.52 13.33
CA GLN A 158 14.91 -7.08 14.71
C GLN A 158 14.60 -5.58 14.81
N HIS A 159 15.10 -4.79 13.87
CA HIS A 159 14.95 -3.33 13.82
C HIS A 159 14.31 -2.93 12.50
N VAL A 160 13.29 -2.08 12.55
CA VAL A 160 12.65 -1.52 11.34
C VAL A 160 12.40 -0.04 11.53
N THR A 161 12.70 0.75 10.51
CA THR A 161 12.16 2.09 10.36
C THR A 161 10.90 2.03 9.52
N VAL A 162 9.77 2.57 9.99
CA VAL A 162 8.51 2.54 9.22
C VAL A 162 7.96 3.94 9.01
N GLN A 163 7.65 4.27 7.76
CA GLN A 163 6.82 5.42 7.41
C GLN A 163 5.35 5.01 7.48
N THR A 164 4.69 5.28 8.60
CA THR A 164 3.26 5.01 8.73
C THR A 164 2.49 5.86 7.73
N HIS A 165 1.71 5.21 6.87
CA HIS A 165 1.05 5.88 5.78
C HIS A 165 -0.10 6.77 6.28
N CYS A 166 -0.14 8.05 5.89
CA CYS A 166 -1.12 9.01 6.43
C CYS A 166 -2.59 8.61 6.20
N HIS A 167 -2.93 8.05 5.04
CA HIS A 167 -4.26 7.50 4.77
C HIS A 167 -4.59 6.25 5.61
N GLU A 168 -3.58 5.43 5.92
CA GLU A 168 -3.77 4.25 6.75
C GLU A 168 -3.99 4.64 8.20
N TYR A 169 -3.15 5.54 8.71
CA TYR A 169 -3.29 6.17 10.01
C TYR A 169 -4.71 6.72 10.22
N SER A 170 -5.22 7.49 9.25
CA SER A 170 -6.50 8.18 9.39
C SER A 170 -7.73 7.27 9.29
N THR A 171 -7.60 6.11 8.64
CA THR A 171 -8.74 5.23 8.36
C THR A 171 -8.74 3.95 9.21
N PHE A 172 -7.56 3.37 9.45
CA PHE A 172 -7.38 2.12 10.19
C PHE A 172 -6.76 2.34 11.59
N GLY A 173 -6.28 3.56 11.85
CA GLY A 173 -5.79 4.00 13.16
C GLY A 173 -4.27 4.05 13.26
N ALA A 174 -3.80 4.90 14.17
CA ALA A 174 -2.39 5.26 14.31
C ALA A 174 -1.42 4.08 14.48
N GLY A 175 -1.81 3.06 15.22
CA GLY A 175 -0.93 1.92 15.52
C GLY A 175 -0.98 0.77 14.54
N THR A 176 -1.60 0.92 13.36
CA THR A 176 -1.84 -0.23 12.45
C THR A 176 -0.55 -0.91 12.00
N GLN A 177 0.41 -0.14 11.49
CA GLN A 177 1.72 -0.67 11.08
C GLN A 177 2.51 -1.25 12.26
N ARG A 178 2.61 -0.49 13.36
CA ARG A 178 3.31 -0.94 14.56
C ARG A 178 2.74 -2.24 15.13
N ARG A 179 1.41 -2.42 15.12
CA ARG A 179 0.76 -3.67 15.55
C ARG A 179 1.09 -4.83 14.62
N ALA A 180 1.08 -4.61 13.31
CA ALA A 180 1.46 -5.64 12.34
C ALA A 180 2.92 -6.07 12.55
N LEU A 181 3.84 -5.13 12.68
CA LEU A 181 5.26 -5.40 12.93
C LEU A 181 5.50 -6.12 14.26
N ALA A 182 4.83 -5.69 15.32
CA ALA A 182 4.90 -6.37 16.62
C ALA A 182 4.35 -7.80 16.56
N ALA A 183 3.24 -8.02 15.84
CA ALA A 183 2.65 -9.34 15.66
C ALA A 183 3.53 -10.30 14.84
N LEU A 184 4.36 -9.74 13.96
CA LEU A 184 5.39 -10.47 13.21
C LEU A 184 6.65 -10.76 14.05
N GLY A 185 6.82 -10.11 15.21
CA GLY A 185 7.98 -10.31 16.09
C GLY A 185 9.12 -9.30 15.91
N VAL A 186 8.89 -8.18 15.22
CA VAL A 186 9.89 -7.10 15.12
C VAL A 186 10.09 -6.46 16.49
N GLY A 187 11.30 -6.52 17.02
CA GLY A 187 11.60 -6.12 18.41
C GLY A 187 11.67 -4.61 18.63
N ASN A 188 12.11 -3.84 17.63
CA ASN A 188 12.25 -2.38 17.74
C ASN A 188 11.81 -1.68 16.45
N VAL A 189 10.94 -0.68 16.60
CA VAL A 189 10.34 0.06 15.48
C VAL A 189 10.56 1.55 15.67
N THR A 190 11.34 2.15 14.75
CA THR A 190 11.43 3.61 14.60
C THR A 190 10.31 4.07 13.68
N GLU A 191 9.29 4.72 14.23
CA GLU A 191 8.10 5.12 13.47
C GLU A 191 8.16 6.61 13.06
N ALA A 192 8.11 6.88 11.76
CA ALA A 192 7.87 8.21 11.23
C ALA A 192 6.35 8.47 11.17
N THR A 193 5.81 9.15 12.18
CA THR A 193 4.41 9.56 12.22
C THR A 193 4.22 10.94 11.59
N GLY A 194 3.90 10.97 10.29
CA GLY A 194 3.70 12.20 9.53
C GLY A 194 3.44 11.91 8.06
N CYS A 195 3.15 12.94 7.26
CA CYS A 195 3.10 12.78 5.81
C CYS A 195 4.51 12.63 5.24
N CYS A 196 4.72 11.77 4.24
CA CYS A 196 5.99 11.69 3.52
C CYS A 196 6.27 12.91 2.64
N GLY A 197 5.29 13.79 2.40
CA GLY A 197 5.44 14.97 1.55
C GLY A 197 5.08 14.75 0.07
N VAL A 198 4.83 13.52 -0.36
CA VAL A 198 4.45 13.19 -1.74
C VAL A 198 3.02 12.68 -1.73
N ALA A 199 2.06 13.54 -2.02
CA ALA A 199 0.65 13.16 -2.13
C ALA A 199 0.23 13.16 -3.61
N GLY A 200 0.27 11.98 -4.26
CA GLY A 200 0.00 11.89 -5.70
C GLY A 200 1.02 12.70 -6.52
N ASN A 201 0.53 13.56 -7.42
CA ASN A 201 1.38 14.45 -8.24
C ASN A 201 1.92 15.67 -7.47
N PHE A 202 1.42 15.99 -6.27
CA PHE A 202 1.82 17.17 -5.50
C PHE A 202 3.35 17.30 -5.38
N GLY A 203 4.04 16.24 -4.93
CA GLY A 203 5.50 16.30 -4.77
C GLY A 203 6.27 16.42 -6.10
N PHE A 204 5.64 16.09 -7.23
CA PHE A 204 6.24 16.17 -8.56
C PHE A 204 6.06 17.51 -9.25
N GLU A 205 5.17 18.37 -8.77
CA GLU A 205 5.00 19.70 -9.33
C GLU A 205 6.19 20.57 -8.91
N ALA A 206 6.79 21.28 -9.88
CA ALA A 206 8.00 22.06 -9.64
C ALA A 206 7.83 23.08 -8.51
N GLU A 207 6.65 23.69 -8.42
CA GLU A 207 6.29 24.68 -7.41
C GLU A 207 6.14 24.08 -6.00
N HIS A 208 5.69 22.82 -5.91
CA HIS A 208 5.43 22.13 -4.65
C HIS A 208 6.63 21.32 -4.14
N TYR A 209 7.67 21.12 -4.96
CA TYR A 209 8.84 20.34 -4.57
C TYR A 209 9.52 20.84 -3.28
N PRO A 210 9.81 22.14 -3.10
CA PRO A 210 10.44 22.62 -1.85
C PRO A 210 9.58 22.33 -0.61
N LEU A 211 8.26 22.55 -0.71
CA LEU A 211 7.32 22.27 0.37
C LEU A 211 7.22 20.77 0.67
N SER A 212 7.21 19.94 -0.37
CA SER A 212 7.25 18.48 -0.25
C SER A 212 8.44 18.00 0.59
N MET A 213 9.63 18.57 0.37
CA MET A 213 10.82 18.27 1.18
C MET A 213 10.71 18.77 2.62
N GLN A 214 10.15 19.97 2.85
CA GLN A 214 9.91 20.50 4.19
C GLN A 214 8.93 19.63 5.00
N VAL A 215 7.92 19.05 4.34
CA VAL A 215 6.99 18.10 4.97
C VAL A 215 7.71 16.82 5.37
N ALA A 216 8.59 16.28 4.51
CA ALA A 216 9.37 15.10 4.84
C ALA A 216 10.31 15.32 6.05
N GLU A 217 10.87 16.53 6.21
CA GLU A 217 11.70 16.92 7.36
C GLU A 217 10.95 16.96 8.69
N GLN A 218 9.61 16.91 8.70
CA GLN A 218 8.83 16.90 9.94
C GLN A 218 8.94 15.58 10.72
N ALA A 219 9.08 14.44 10.01
CA ALA A 219 9.06 13.12 10.65
C ALA A 219 9.87 12.07 9.90
N LEU A 220 9.72 11.99 8.57
CA LEU A 220 10.39 10.96 7.77
C LEU A 220 11.91 11.11 7.78
N VAL A 221 12.42 12.29 7.46
CA VAL A 221 13.87 12.51 7.41
C VAL A 221 14.52 12.34 8.79
N PRO A 222 13.98 12.89 9.89
CA PRO A 222 14.48 12.58 11.23
C PRO A 222 14.54 11.08 11.55
N ALA A 223 13.50 10.31 11.22
CA ALA A 223 13.47 8.87 11.46
C ALA A 223 14.54 8.12 10.64
N LEU A 224 14.73 8.49 9.37
CA LEU A 224 15.77 7.90 8.53
C LEU A 224 17.18 8.25 9.01
N ARG A 225 17.40 9.47 9.51
CA ARG A 225 18.70 9.91 10.07
C ARG A 225 19.02 9.25 11.42
N ALA A 226 18.00 8.95 12.22
CA ALA A 226 18.15 8.30 13.52
C ALA A 226 18.37 6.79 13.43
N SER A 227 18.27 6.22 12.23
CA SER A 227 18.37 4.77 12.00
C SER A 227 19.66 4.43 11.31
N GLU A 228 20.24 3.28 11.65
CA GLU A 228 21.48 2.82 11.03
C GLU A 228 21.31 2.70 9.49
N PRO A 229 22.39 2.87 8.71
CA PRO A 229 22.31 2.85 7.25
C PRO A 229 21.72 1.56 6.68
N ASP A 230 21.94 0.44 7.37
CA ASP A 230 21.54 -0.90 6.98
C ASP A 230 20.14 -1.29 7.50
N THR A 231 19.60 -0.59 8.51
CA THR A 231 18.25 -0.84 9.03
C THR A 231 17.20 -0.82 7.93
N ALA A 232 16.41 -1.89 7.83
CA ALA A 232 15.28 -1.99 6.92
C ALA A 232 14.29 -0.82 7.07
N VAL A 233 13.94 -0.19 5.95
CA VAL A 233 12.93 0.87 5.89
C VAL A 233 11.66 0.34 5.22
N LEU A 234 10.51 0.52 5.87
CA LEU A 234 9.20 0.20 5.33
C LEU A 234 8.46 1.45 4.86
N ALA A 235 7.98 1.38 3.62
CA ALA A 235 7.11 2.37 3.02
C ALA A 235 6.12 1.69 2.05
N ASP A 236 4.95 1.33 2.59
CA ASP A 236 3.94 0.57 1.83
C ASP A 236 3.37 1.40 0.66
N GLY A 237 3.01 2.65 0.93
CA GLY A 237 2.43 3.51 -0.11
C GLY A 237 3.44 3.91 -1.19
N PHE A 238 2.99 3.90 -2.44
CA PHE A 238 3.78 4.24 -3.62
C PHE A 238 4.50 5.59 -3.47
N SER A 239 3.77 6.64 -3.07
CA SER A 239 4.36 7.97 -2.92
C SER A 239 5.33 8.06 -1.74
N CYS A 240 5.08 7.31 -0.65
CA CYS A 240 6.00 7.24 0.49
C CYS A 240 7.33 6.60 0.06
N ARG A 241 7.28 5.47 -0.65
CA ARG A 241 8.47 4.80 -1.20
C ARG A 241 9.26 5.72 -2.12
N MET A 242 8.58 6.47 -2.99
CA MET A 242 9.26 7.44 -3.86
C MET A 242 9.95 8.57 -3.10
N GLN A 243 9.38 9.03 -1.98
CA GLN A 243 10.07 10.00 -1.13
C GLN A 243 11.33 9.39 -0.49
N VAL A 244 11.23 8.17 0.04
CA VAL A 244 12.36 7.49 0.69
C VAL A 244 13.51 7.31 -0.29
N GLU A 245 13.23 6.87 -1.52
CA GLU A 245 14.21 6.73 -2.60
C GLU A 245 14.90 8.06 -2.93
N GLN A 246 14.12 9.14 -2.99
CA GLN A 246 14.66 10.47 -3.26
C GLN A 246 15.53 10.99 -2.10
N LEU A 247 15.28 10.55 -0.88
CA LEU A 247 16.10 10.84 0.30
C LEU A 247 17.36 9.95 0.37
N GLY A 248 17.61 9.11 -0.64
CA GLY A 248 18.83 8.31 -0.75
C GLY A 248 18.79 7.01 0.05
N ARG A 249 17.60 6.51 0.40
CA ARG A 249 17.40 5.21 1.06
C ARG A 249 16.51 4.33 0.20
N ASP A 250 16.71 3.02 0.25
CA ASP A 250 15.75 2.08 -0.29
C ASP A 250 14.67 1.77 0.75
N SER A 251 13.52 1.28 0.28
CA SER A 251 12.44 0.82 1.17
C SER A 251 11.74 -0.40 0.60
N LEU A 252 11.18 -1.20 1.50
CA LEU A 252 10.35 -2.36 1.20
C LEU A 252 8.89 -2.04 1.50
N HIS A 253 7.97 -2.68 0.78
CA HIS A 253 6.61 -2.87 1.26
C HIS A 253 6.58 -3.98 2.30
N LEU A 254 5.66 -3.95 3.27
CA LEU A 254 5.48 -4.99 4.28
C LEU A 254 5.38 -6.39 3.65
N ALA A 255 4.58 -6.55 2.60
CA ALA A 255 4.51 -7.77 1.80
C ALA A 255 5.88 -8.31 1.31
N GLU A 256 6.81 -7.43 0.92
CA GLU A 256 8.16 -7.82 0.47
C GLU A 256 9.08 -8.17 1.64
N LEU A 257 8.83 -7.61 2.82
CA LEU A 257 9.57 -7.91 4.04
C LEU A 257 9.33 -9.36 4.48
N ILE A 258 8.07 -9.79 4.40
CA ILE A 258 7.60 -11.10 4.90
C ILE A 258 7.29 -12.10 3.78
N ASP A 259 7.79 -11.83 2.56
CA ASP A 259 7.61 -12.72 1.41
C ASP A 259 8.27 -14.09 1.67
N PRO A 260 7.55 -15.22 1.61
CA PRO A 260 8.13 -16.55 1.86
C PRO A 260 9.27 -16.93 0.90
N ASP A 261 9.34 -16.30 -0.29
CA ASP A 261 10.46 -16.52 -1.22
C ASP A 261 11.76 -15.81 -0.79
N ARG A 262 11.71 -14.96 0.26
CA ARG A 262 12.87 -14.28 0.83
C ARG A 262 13.65 -15.23 1.75
N GLN A 263 14.91 -15.48 1.40
CA GLN A 263 15.78 -16.41 2.11
C GLN A 263 16.48 -15.80 3.34
N GLU A 264 16.64 -14.47 3.37
CA GLU A 264 17.35 -13.75 4.44
C GLU A 264 16.59 -12.49 4.84
N ALA A 265 16.60 -12.15 6.14
CA ALA A 265 16.02 -10.91 6.61
C ALA A 265 16.81 -9.74 6.00
N PRO A 266 16.15 -8.63 5.61
CA PRO A 266 16.90 -7.42 5.33
C PRO A 266 17.68 -7.01 6.58
N PRO A 267 18.84 -6.37 6.40
CA PRO A 267 19.65 -5.91 7.52
C PRO A 267 18.88 -4.97 8.48
#